data_AF-A0A3S4M5A3-F1
#
_entry.id   AF-A0A3S4M5A3-F1
#
_cell.length_a   1.000
_cell.length_b   1.000
_cell.length_c   1.000
_cell.angle_alpha   90.00
_cell.angle_beta   90.00
_cell.angle_gamma   90.00
#
_symmetry.space_group_name_H-M   'P 1'
#
loop_
_entity.id
_entity.type
_entity.pdbx_description
1 polymer ?
#
loop_
_entity_poly.entity_id
_entity_poly.type
_entity_poly.pdbx_seq_one_letter_code
_entity_poly.pdbx_strand_id
1 'polypeptide(L)'
;MIAWVVFGIFNVGHRNPVVVSAVQNQLAKQPLHSQELLDPLRAMLAKTLAALTPGKLKYSFFSNSGTESVEAALKLAKAYQSPRGKFTFIATSGAFHGKSLGSLSATAKSTFRKPFMPLLPGFRHGTVWQH
;
A
#
# COMPACT_ATOMS: atom_id res chain seq x y z
N MET A 1 -19.23 23.48 5.48
CA MET A 1 -19.60 22.79 4.22
C MET A 1 -18.82 21.47 4.19
N ILE A 2 -19.47 20.36 4.50
CA ILE A 2 -18.85 19.04 4.67
C ILE A 2 -18.69 18.43 3.27
N ALA A 3 -17.47 18.42 2.74
CA ALA A 3 -17.17 17.71 1.51
C ALA A 3 -16.93 16.23 1.84
N TRP A 4 -17.74 15.37 1.22
CA TRP A 4 -17.72 13.92 1.27
C TRP A 4 -16.29 13.34 1.17
N VAL A 5 -15.82 12.69 2.23
CA VAL A 5 -14.55 11.94 2.23
C VAL A 5 -14.70 10.72 1.33
N VAL A 6 -14.30 10.83 0.07
CA VAL A 6 -14.27 9.71 -0.88
C VAL A 6 -13.24 8.68 -0.41
N PHE A 7 -13.71 7.57 0.15
CA PHE A 7 -12.93 6.38 0.55
C PHE A 7 -11.60 6.66 1.28
N GLY A 8 -11.53 7.75 2.08
CA GLY A 8 -10.34 8.12 2.87
C GLY A 8 -9.22 8.83 2.10
N ILE A 9 -9.47 9.35 0.88
CA ILE A 9 -8.45 10.02 0.06
C ILE A 9 -8.30 11.51 0.43
N PHE A 10 -9.40 12.24 0.54
CA PHE A 10 -9.39 13.71 0.70
C PHE A 10 -9.21 14.17 2.16
N ASN A 11 -8.27 13.56 2.90
CA ASN A 11 -8.08 13.83 4.33
C ASN A 11 -7.70 15.28 4.66
N VAL A 12 -7.07 16.00 3.71
CA VAL A 12 -6.69 17.41 3.85
C VAL A 12 -7.56 18.36 3.03
N GLY A 13 -8.75 17.90 2.61
CA GLY A 13 -9.70 18.65 1.80
C GLY A 13 -9.40 18.63 0.30
N HIS A 14 -10.40 19.02 -0.49
CA HIS A 14 -10.25 19.13 -1.95
C HIS A 14 -9.37 20.33 -2.31
N ARG A 15 -8.42 20.13 -3.22
CA ARG A 15 -7.53 21.19 -3.73
C ARG A 15 -6.83 22.00 -2.63
N ASN A 16 -6.36 21.32 -1.58
CA ASN A 16 -5.59 21.96 -0.52
C ASN A 16 -4.46 22.83 -1.13
N PRO A 17 -4.40 24.14 -0.81
CA PRO A 17 -3.51 25.08 -1.51
C PRO A 17 -2.02 24.73 -1.35
N VAL A 18 -1.63 24.16 -0.20
CA VAL A 18 -0.26 23.72 0.05
C VAL A 18 0.10 22.55 -0.87
N VAL A 19 -0.80 21.56 -1.00
CA VAL A 19 -0.60 20.39 -1.87
C VAL A 19 -0.57 20.79 -3.34
N VAL A 20 -1.52 21.62 -3.77
CA VAL A 20 -1.60 22.10 -5.17
C VAL A 20 -0.35 22.88 -5.55
N SER A 21 0.11 23.79 -4.69
CA SER A 21 1.32 24.57 -4.95
C SER A 21 2.57 23.68 -5.04
N ALA A 22 2.73 22.71 -4.12
CA ALA A 22 3.86 21.78 -4.15
C ALA A 22 3.90 20.95 -5.45
N VAL A 23 2.75 20.44 -5.91
CA VAL A 23 2.64 19.70 -7.17
C VAL A 23 2.99 20.58 -8.38
N GLN A 24 2.42 21.78 -8.47
CA GLN A 24 2.70 22.71 -9.57
C GLN A 24 4.18 23.10 -9.63
N ASN A 25 4.80 23.36 -8.49
CA ASN A 25 6.21 23.71 -8.40
C ASN A 25 7.13 22.56 -8.86
N GLN A 26 6.80 21.31 -8.55
CA GLN A 26 7.58 20.16 -9.01
C GLN A 26 7.31 19.82 -10.49
N LEU A 27 6.07 19.98 -10.94
CA LEU A 27 5.67 19.78 -12.34
C LEU A 27 6.45 20.68 -13.29
N ALA A 28 6.69 21.94 -12.90
CA ALA A 28 7.49 22.89 -13.67
C ALA A 28 8.99 22.54 -13.76
N LYS A 29 9.47 21.59 -12.93
CA LYS A 29 10.88 21.13 -12.92
C LYS A 29 11.02 19.79 -13.62
N GLN A 30 10.45 18.74 -13.02
CA GLN A 30 10.49 17.38 -13.53
C GLN A 30 9.36 16.56 -12.88
N PRO A 31 8.29 16.22 -13.62
CA PRO A 31 7.14 15.50 -13.06
C PRO A 31 7.42 14.02 -12.79
N LEU A 32 8.31 13.39 -13.57
CA LEU A 32 8.68 11.98 -13.45
C LEU A 32 10.19 11.82 -13.49
N HIS A 33 10.72 10.98 -12.60
CA HIS A 33 12.15 10.71 -12.47
C HIS A 33 12.63 9.70 -13.54
N SER A 34 13.93 9.70 -13.85
CA SER A 34 14.53 8.82 -14.87
C SER A 34 14.72 7.38 -14.41
N GLN A 35 14.52 7.09 -13.12
CA GLN A 35 14.81 5.81 -12.45
C GLN A 35 16.30 5.47 -12.29
N GLU A 36 17.18 6.12 -13.05
CA GLU A 36 18.63 5.95 -12.98
C GLU A 36 19.31 6.96 -12.05
N LEU A 37 18.96 8.25 -12.17
CA LEU A 37 19.52 9.29 -11.31
C LEU A 37 18.82 9.27 -9.94
N LEU A 38 19.57 9.62 -8.90
CA LEU A 38 19.01 9.73 -7.56
C LEU A 38 17.96 10.85 -7.52
N ASP A 39 16.71 10.47 -7.24
CA ASP A 39 15.61 11.40 -7.04
C ASP A 39 15.60 11.94 -5.59
N PRO A 40 15.86 13.25 -5.38
CA PRO A 40 15.94 13.81 -4.03
C PRO A 40 14.61 13.77 -3.29
N LEU A 41 13.47 13.87 -3.98
CA LEU A 41 12.16 13.85 -3.33
C LEU A 41 11.86 12.48 -2.74
N ARG A 42 12.28 11.40 -3.42
CA ARG A 42 12.19 10.03 -2.88
C ARG A 42 12.97 9.89 -1.57
N ALA A 43 14.18 10.42 -1.51
CA ALA A 43 15.02 10.37 -0.32
C ALA A 43 14.42 11.19 0.85
N MET A 44 13.94 12.40 0.56
CA MET A 44 13.29 13.25 1.55
C MET A 44 12.01 12.63 2.10
N LEU A 45 11.16 12.08 1.24
CA LEU A 45 9.92 11.42 1.67
C LEU A 45 10.22 10.18 2.52
N ALA A 46 11.20 9.36 2.14
CA ALA A 46 11.62 8.20 2.93
C ALA A 46 12.14 8.60 4.31
N LYS A 47 12.93 9.67 4.39
CA LYS A 47 13.42 10.23 5.67
C LYS A 47 12.25 10.72 6.54
N THR A 48 11.31 11.45 5.97
CA THR A 48 10.13 11.93 6.69
C THR A 48 9.28 10.77 7.21
N LEU A 49 9.03 9.74 6.40
CA LEU A 49 8.28 8.56 6.82
C LEU A 49 9.00 7.77 7.94
N ALA A 50 10.32 7.60 7.84
CA ALA A 50 11.09 6.96 8.91
C ALA A 50 11.02 7.72 10.24
N ALA A 51 10.91 9.06 10.20
CA ALA A 51 10.72 9.88 11.40
C ALA A 51 9.28 9.85 11.93
N LEU A 52 8.28 9.72 11.06
CA LEU A 52 6.86 9.73 11.41
C LEU A 52 6.33 8.38 11.89
N THR A 53 6.90 7.27 11.38
CA THR A 53 6.43 5.91 11.67
C THR A 53 6.96 5.39 13.01
N PRO A 54 6.19 4.56 13.73
CA PRO A 54 6.57 4.11 15.06
C PRO A 54 7.69 3.06 15.05
N GLY A 55 8.43 2.99 16.16
CA GLY A 55 9.35 1.91 16.46
C GLY A 55 10.56 1.84 15.53
N LYS A 56 10.71 0.71 14.82
CA LYS A 56 11.90 0.39 14.01
C LYS A 56 11.66 0.50 12.49
N LEU A 57 10.54 1.09 12.09
CA LEU A 57 10.22 1.28 10.66
C LEU A 57 11.16 2.35 10.07
N LYS A 58 12.03 1.93 9.14
CA LYS A 58 13.15 2.77 8.66
C LYS A 58 13.26 2.89 7.14
N TYR A 59 12.65 1.97 6.40
CA TYR A 59 12.77 1.90 4.93
C TYR A 59 11.39 1.99 4.28
N SER A 60 11.33 2.68 3.16
CA SER A 60 10.10 2.88 2.39
C SER A 60 10.26 2.37 0.96
N PHE A 61 9.22 1.72 0.46
CA PHE A 61 9.02 1.42 -0.95
C PHE A 61 7.80 2.23 -1.41
N PHE A 62 7.90 2.90 -2.56
CA PHE A 62 6.85 3.78 -3.08
C PHE A 62 6.11 3.13 -4.25
N SER A 63 4.79 3.23 -4.22
CA SER A 63 3.88 2.70 -5.23
C SER A 63 2.71 3.67 -5.48
N ASN A 64 1.89 3.37 -6.48
CA ASN A 64 0.85 4.28 -6.97
C ASN A 64 -0.54 4.00 -6.35
N SER A 65 -0.69 2.88 -5.63
CA SER A 65 -1.97 2.49 -5.06
C SER A 65 -1.82 1.64 -3.80
N GLY A 66 -2.93 1.51 -3.05
CA GLY A 66 -2.98 0.61 -1.89
C GLY A 66 -2.77 -0.86 -2.26
N THR A 67 -3.28 -1.31 -3.42
CA THR A 67 -3.13 -2.70 -3.88
C THR A 67 -1.65 -3.02 -4.16
N GLU A 68 -0.91 -2.11 -4.80
CA GLU A 68 0.53 -2.27 -5.04
C GLU A 68 1.34 -2.21 -3.74
N SER A 69 0.93 -1.37 -2.78
CA SER A 69 1.55 -1.35 -1.45
C SER A 69 1.42 -2.70 -0.74
N VAL A 70 0.26 -3.37 -0.88
CA VAL A 70 0.07 -4.72 -0.34
C VAL A 70 0.88 -5.75 -1.11
N GLU A 71 0.96 -5.69 -2.44
CA GLU A 71 1.83 -6.58 -3.23
C GLU A 71 3.29 -6.48 -2.80
N ALA A 72 3.79 -5.25 -2.58
CA ALA A 72 5.14 -5.02 -2.08
C ALA A 72 5.34 -5.64 -0.69
N ALA A 73 4.38 -5.47 0.22
CA ALA A 73 4.42 -6.09 1.55
C ALA A 73 4.42 -7.63 1.48
N LEU A 74 3.59 -8.23 0.62
CA LEU A 74 3.56 -9.68 0.40
C LEU A 74 4.88 -10.19 -0.18
N LYS A 75 5.47 -9.47 -1.14
CA LYS A 75 6.78 -9.82 -1.73
C LYS A 75 7.90 -9.70 -0.71
N LEU A 76 7.92 -8.65 0.11
CA LEU A 76 8.91 -8.48 1.18
C LEU A 76 8.81 -9.62 2.21
N ALA A 77 7.60 -9.93 2.67
CA ALA A 77 7.36 -11.04 3.58
C ALA A 77 7.77 -12.37 2.95
N LYS A 78 7.42 -12.63 1.69
CA LYS A 78 7.78 -13.87 0.99
C LYS A 78 9.29 -13.98 0.77
N ALA A 79 9.97 -12.93 0.32
CA ALA A 79 11.42 -12.93 0.12
C ALA A 79 12.16 -13.17 1.44
N TYR A 80 11.67 -12.58 2.54
CA TYR A 80 12.23 -12.82 3.87
C TYR A 80 11.92 -14.23 4.38
N GLN A 81 10.69 -14.72 4.26
CA GLN A 81 10.26 -15.95 4.94
C GLN A 81 10.47 -17.24 4.12
N SER A 82 10.55 -17.15 2.79
CA SER A 82 10.75 -18.31 1.91
C SER A 82 12.05 -19.08 2.22
N PRO A 83 13.22 -18.44 2.41
CA PRO A 83 14.44 -19.15 2.84
C PRO A 83 14.33 -19.82 4.21
N ARG A 84 13.31 -19.44 5.01
CA ARG A 84 13.02 -19.99 6.34
C ARG A 84 11.92 -21.05 6.32
N GLY A 85 11.51 -21.52 5.13
CA GLY A 85 10.49 -22.55 4.94
C GLY A 85 9.06 -22.10 5.27
N LYS A 86 8.79 -20.79 5.33
CA LYS A 86 7.47 -20.25 5.70
C LYS A 86 6.79 -19.60 4.49
N PHE A 87 5.60 -20.09 4.16
CA PHE A 87 4.87 -19.71 2.94
C PHE A 87 3.39 -19.34 3.16
N THR A 88 2.88 -19.50 4.38
CA THR A 88 1.47 -19.23 4.70
C THR A 88 1.26 -17.79 5.09
N PHE A 89 0.22 -17.18 4.54
CA PHE A 89 -0.28 -15.86 4.92
C PHE A 89 -1.63 -16.01 5.64
N ILE A 90 -1.79 -15.32 6.76
CA ILE A 90 -3.04 -15.26 7.51
C ILE A 90 -3.66 -13.88 7.30
N ALA A 91 -4.89 -13.84 6.78
CA ALA A 91 -5.72 -12.64 6.66
C ALA A 91 -6.99 -12.81 7.51
N THR A 92 -7.74 -11.73 7.72
CA THR A 92 -8.96 -11.78 8.54
C THR A 92 -10.22 -11.88 7.67
N SER A 93 -11.25 -12.53 8.20
CA SER A 93 -12.61 -12.43 7.66
C SER A 93 -13.05 -10.96 7.61
N GLY A 94 -13.71 -10.56 6.53
CA GLY A 94 -14.12 -9.16 6.30
C GLY A 94 -13.03 -8.22 5.76
N ALA A 95 -11.78 -8.67 5.63
CA ALA A 95 -10.67 -7.83 5.16
C ALA A 95 -10.81 -7.35 3.71
N PHE A 96 -10.31 -6.14 3.45
CA PHE A 96 -10.08 -5.58 2.12
C PHE A 96 -8.62 -5.13 2.01
N HIS A 97 -7.87 -5.76 1.11
CA HIS A 97 -6.43 -5.48 0.90
C HIS A 97 -6.11 -5.05 -0.54
N GLY A 98 -7.12 -4.94 -1.40
CA GLY A 98 -6.93 -4.63 -2.82
C GLY A 98 -7.51 -5.70 -3.74
N LYS A 99 -7.24 -5.52 -5.04
CA LYS A 99 -7.83 -6.33 -6.11
C LYS A 99 -6.82 -6.81 -7.16
N SER A 100 -5.54 -6.45 -7.06
CA SER A 100 -4.48 -7.18 -7.77
C SER A 100 -4.42 -8.61 -7.23
N LEU A 101 -4.08 -9.61 -8.05
CA LEU A 101 -4.26 -11.02 -7.68
C LEU A 101 -3.59 -11.44 -6.35
N GLY A 102 -2.44 -10.88 -6.00
CA GLY A 102 -1.79 -11.13 -4.71
C GLY A 102 -2.56 -10.55 -3.53
N SER A 103 -2.83 -9.26 -3.57
CA SER A 103 -3.64 -8.59 -2.54
C SER A 103 -5.07 -9.15 -2.46
N LEU A 104 -5.65 -9.57 -3.58
CA LEU A 104 -6.97 -10.19 -3.67
C LEU A 104 -7.00 -11.55 -2.96
N SER A 105 -5.87 -12.26 -2.96
CA SER A 105 -5.70 -13.50 -2.19
C SER A 105 -5.83 -13.25 -0.69
N ALA A 106 -5.48 -12.04 -0.20
CA ALA A 106 -5.70 -11.59 1.17
C ALA A 106 -7.09 -10.97 1.41
N THR A 107 -7.68 -10.27 0.43
CA THR A 107 -9.07 -9.74 0.51
C THR A 107 -10.06 -10.88 0.74
N ALA A 108 -11.02 -10.72 1.66
CA ALA A 108 -11.91 -11.79 2.12
C ALA A 108 -13.26 -11.86 1.38
N LYS A 109 -13.75 -10.74 0.82
CA LYS A 109 -15.12 -10.69 0.25
C LYS A 109 -15.27 -11.67 -0.93
N SER A 110 -16.14 -12.67 -0.76
CA SER A 110 -16.31 -13.76 -1.74
C SER A 110 -16.65 -13.27 -3.15
N THR A 111 -17.47 -12.22 -3.28
CA THR A 111 -17.88 -11.66 -4.58
C THR A 111 -16.71 -11.09 -5.37
N PHE A 112 -15.65 -10.65 -4.69
CA PHE A 112 -14.43 -10.17 -5.34
C PHE A 112 -13.47 -11.30 -5.71
N ARG A 113 -13.58 -12.48 -5.08
CA ARG A 113 -12.63 -13.59 -5.24
C ARG A 113 -13.09 -14.66 -6.22
N LYS A 114 -14.37 -15.07 -6.13
CA LYS A 114 -14.92 -16.26 -6.84
C LYS A 114 -14.59 -16.29 -8.35
N PRO A 115 -14.76 -15.19 -9.11
CA PRO A 115 -14.49 -15.22 -10.57
C PRO A 115 -13.01 -15.37 -10.95
N PHE A 116 -12.08 -15.16 -10.02
CA PHE A 116 -10.64 -15.15 -10.27
C PHE A 116 -9.92 -16.34 -9.64
N MET A 117 -10.69 -17.33 -9.16
CA MET A 117 -10.11 -18.56 -8.62
C MET A 117 -9.53 -19.42 -9.75
N PRO A 118 -8.40 -20.13 -9.52
CA PRO A 118 -7.64 -20.18 -8.26
C PRO A 118 -6.76 -18.94 -8.02
N LEU A 119 -6.80 -18.43 -6.79
CA LEU A 119 -5.91 -17.36 -6.31
C LEU A 119 -4.58 -17.95 -5.79
N LEU A 120 -3.65 -17.12 -5.30
CA LEU A 120 -2.37 -17.62 -4.79
C LEU A 120 -2.56 -18.62 -3.64
N PRO A 121 -1.83 -19.74 -3.66
CA PRO A 121 -1.90 -20.72 -2.58
C PRO A 121 -1.31 -20.15 -1.28
N GLY A 122 -1.66 -20.78 -0.15
CA GLY A 122 -1.06 -20.44 1.15
C GLY A 122 -1.76 -19.31 1.91
N PHE A 123 -2.84 -18.71 1.38
CA PHE A 123 -3.67 -17.76 2.11
C PHE A 123 -4.75 -18.47 2.94
N ARG A 124 -4.87 -18.11 4.22
CA ARG A 124 -5.94 -18.57 5.13
C ARG A 124 -6.64 -17.36 5.74
N HIS A 125 -7.96 -17.45 5.90
CA HIS A 125 -8.78 -16.40 6.51
C HIS A 125 -9.26 -16.85 7.88
N GLY A 126 -8.87 -16.14 8.94
CA GLY A 126 -9.32 -16.37 10.31
C GLY A 126 -10.36 -15.34 10.76
N THR A 127 -11.28 -15.74 11.64
CA THR A 127 -12.15 -14.82 12.36
C THR A 127 -11.38 -14.20 13.52
N VAL A 128 -11.47 -12.87 13.68
CA VAL A 128 -11.06 -12.22 14.93
C VAL A 128 -12.26 -12.37 15.87
N TRP A 129 -12.07 -13.05 17.00
CA TRP A 129 -13.09 -13.14 18.04
C TRP A 129 -13.44 -11.72 18.48
N GLN A 130 -14.67 -11.29 18.22
CA GLN A 130 -15.20 -10.05 18.77
C GLN A 130 -15.48 -10.33 20.25
N HIS A 131 -14.67 -9.72 21.11
CA HIS A 131 -15.04 -9.50 22.51
C HIS A 131 -16.00 -8.31 22.58
#